data_AF-A0A970ME41-F1
#
_entry.id   AF-A0A970ME41-F1
#
_cell.length_a   1.000
_cell.length_b   1.000
_cell.length_c   1.000
_cell.angle_alpha   90.00
_cell.angle_beta   90.00
_cell.angle_gamma   90.00
#
_symmetry.space_group_name_H-M   'P 1'
#
loop_
_entity.id
_entity.type
_entity.pdbx_description
1 polymer ?
#
loop_
_entity_poly.entity_id
_entity_poly.type
_entity_poly.pdbx_seq_one_letter_code
_entity_poly.pdbx_strand_id
1 'polypeptide(L)'
;MKMGWFFIFLSIIMCIVLIGVQIIRIYPIWTELPEDPYQGAPLKLFQSLVERGTVTLDVLGQYRMLDVMIYKNGERCILVEEFPVTISVMEGDVLETWVLNGLPGVSLVIKKTSDNIELKYSRTSLPLTKGLHRIGKVVVK
;
A
#
# COMPACT_ATOMS: atom_id res chain seq x y z
N MET A 1 29.51 7.69 58.94
CA MET A 1 28.60 8.41 58.01
C MET A 1 29.12 8.58 56.58
N LYS A 2 30.44 8.52 56.28
CA LYS A 2 30.96 8.69 54.90
C LYS A 2 30.73 7.47 53.97
N MET A 3 30.72 6.26 54.52
CA MET A 3 30.70 5.02 53.72
C MET A 3 29.33 4.69 53.10
N GLY A 4 28.23 4.96 53.81
CA GLY A 4 26.87 4.74 53.28
C GLY A 4 26.53 5.68 52.12
N TRP A 5 27.01 6.93 52.17
CA TRP A 5 26.79 7.91 51.10
C TRP A 5 27.54 7.53 49.81
N PHE A 6 28.73 6.93 49.94
CA PHE A 6 29.48 6.38 48.82
C PHE A 6 28.73 5.24 48.12
N PHE A 7 28.12 4.31 48.88
CA PHE A 7 27.33 3.22 48.29
C PHE A 7 26.06 3.71 47.59
N ILE A 8 25.39 4.73 48.16
CA ILE A 8 24.23 5.35 47.52
C ILE A 8 24.64 5.99 46.19
N PHE A 9 25.76 6.72 46.17
CA PHE A 9 26.30 7.32 44.96
C PHE A 9 26.64 6.28 43.89
N LEU A 10 27.32 5.20 44.27
CA LEU A 10 27.66 4.10 43.37
C LEU A 10 26.41 3.42 42.78
N SER A 11 25.38 3.22 43.60
CA SER A 11 24.11 2.63 43.16
C SER A 11 23.39 3.51 42.15
N ILE A 12 23.41 4.83 42.31
CA ILE A 12 22.79 5.77 41.38
C ILE A 12 23.51 5.72 40.03
N ILE A 13 24.84 5.72 40.03
CA ILE A 13 25.64 5.59 38.80
C ILE A 13 25.31 4.29 38.08
N MET A 14 25.22 3.18 38.81
CA MET A 14 24.90 1.87 38.22
C MET A 14 23.53 1.88 37.53
N CYS A 15 22.52 2.50 38.15
CA CYS A 15 21.19 2.65 37.53
C CYS A 15 21.22 3.49 36.25
N ILE A 16 21.97 4.61 36.25
CA ILE A 16 22.11 5.48 35.06
C ILE A 16 22.76 4.71 33.91
N VAL A 17 23.83 3.94 34.20
CA VAL A 17 24.51 3.12 33.19
C VAL A 17 23.57 2.06 32.62
N LEU A 18 22.83 1.36 33.47
CA LEU A 18 21.88 0.34 33.02
C LEU A 18 20.78 0.93 32.13
N ILE A 19 20.20 2.07 32.52
CA ILE A 19 19.20 2.78 31.70
C ILE A 19 19.81 3.21 30.36
N GLY A 20 21.02 3.78 30.38
CA GLY A 20 21.73 4.21 29.18
C GLY A 20 21.95 3.07 28.18
N VAL A 21 22.41 1.90 28.65
CA VAL A 21 22.61 0.72 27.81
C VAL A 21 21.31 0.23 27.19
N GLN A 22 20.20 0.22 27.93
CA GLN A 22 18.90 -0.19 27.38
C GLN A 22 18.41 0.80 26.31
N ILE A 23 18.58 2.11 26.51
CA ILE A 23 18.20 3.12 25.52
C ILE A 23 19.03 2.97 24.24
N ILE A 24 20.35 2.83 24.34
CA ILE A 24 21.25 2.66 23.19
C ILE A 24 20.95 1.37 22.43
N ARG A 25 20.50 0.32 23.13
CA ARG A 25 20.15 -0.95 22.49
C ARG A 25 18.79 -0.92 21.78
N ILE A 26 17.82 -0.19 22.32
CA ILE A 26 16.47 -0.05 21.73
C ILE A 26 16.49 0.94 20.57
N TYR A 27 17.23 2.03 20.72
CA TYR A 27 17.36 3.05 19.69
C TYR A 27 18.74 2.94 19.04
N PRO A 28 18.81 2.51 17.77
CA PRO A 28 20.03 2.58 17.01
C PRO A 28 20.30 4.04 16.63
N ILE A 29 20.75 4.84 17.61
CA ILE A 29 21.05 6.28 17.47
C ILE A 29 22.24 6.52 16.53
N TRP A 30 23.07 5.51 16.30
CA TRP A 30 24.33 5.63 15.55
C TRP A 30 24.41 4.77 14.28
N THR A 31 23.33 4.10 13.89
CA THR A 31 23.31 3.46 12.57
C THR A 31 22.72 4.45 11.57
N GLU A 32 23.58 5.21 10.90
CA GLU A 32 23.21 5.79 9.63
C GLU A 32 22.85 4.61 8.71
N LEU A 33 21.59 4.57 8.28
CA LEU A 33 21.14 3.59 7.31
C LEU A 33 22.00 3.81 6.06
N PRO A 34 22.70 2.78 5.55
CA PRO A 34 23.60 2.95 4.41
C PRO A 34 22.84 3.57 3.24
N GLU A 35 23.50 4.42 2.45
CA GLU A 35 22.87 5.04 1.29
C GLU A 35 22.60 3.99 0.21
N ASP A 36 21.48 4.14 -0.50
CA ASP A 36 21.15 3.29 -1.64
C ASP A 36 22.23 3.45 -2.74
N PRO A 37 22.94 2.38 -3.15
CA PRO A 37 24.02 2.46 -4.14
C PRO A 37 23.53 2.86 -5.54
N TYR A 38 22.22 2.88 -5.81
CA TYR A 38 21.65 3.26 -7.09
C TYR A 38 21.03 4.66 -7.11
N GLN A 39 20.57 5.18 -5.96
CA GLN A 39 19.85 6.46 -5.87
C GLN A 39 20.48 7.49 -4.92
N GLY A 40 21.48 7.12 -4.11
CA GLY A 40 22.16 8.03 -3.17
C GLY A 40 21.27 8.60 -2.06
N ALA A 41 20.09 8.02 -1.85
CA ALA A 41 19.17 8.43 -0.79
C ALA A 41 19.35 7.54 0.44
N PRO A 42 19.16 8.07 1.68
CA PRO A 42 19.23 7.26 2.88
C PRO A 42 18.12 6.21 2.88
N LEU A 43 18.48 4.94 3.01
CA LEU A 43 17.51 3.84 3.10
C LEU A 43 16.58 4.13 4.29
N LYS A 44 15.27 4.22 4.04
CA LYS A 44 14.28 4.34 5.13
C LYS A 44 14.22 3.01 5.89
N LEU A 45 13.97 3.03 7.20
CA LEU A 45 13.82 1.83 8.05
C LEU A 45 12.86 0.76 7.48
N PHE A 46 11.92 1.19 6.62
CA PHE A 46 11.12 0.33 5.76
C PHE A 46 11.13 0.89 4.33
N GLN A 47 12.05 0.41 3.50
CA GLN A 47 11.87 0.50 2.06
C GLN A 47 11.06 -0.72 1.62
N SER A 48 9.81 -0.46 1.27
CA SER A 48 9.00 -1.42 0.51
C SER A 48 9.54 -1.41 -0.92
N LEU A 49 10.15 -2.52 -1.34
CA LEU A 49 10.48 -2.80 -2.76
C LEU A 49 9.22 -2.81 -3.65
N VAL A 50 8.03 -2.85 -3.04
CA VAL A 50 6.75 -2.84 -3.74
C VAL A 50 6.44 -1.44 -4.25
N GLU A 51 6.49 -1.27 -5.56
CA GLU A 51 6.09 -0.02 -6.20
C GLU A 51 4.59 0.25 -6.02
N ARG A 52 4.26 1.53 -5.90
CA ARG A 52 2.88 2.01 -5.73
C ARG A 52 2.47 2.82 -6.94
N GLY A 53 1.20 2.70 -7.34
CA GLY A 53 0.63 3.51 -8.40
C GLY A 53 -0.88 3.64 -8.26
N THR A 54 -1.51 4.21 -9.27
CA THR A 54 -2.95 4.41 -9.33
C THR A 54 -3.53 3.89 -10.63
N VAL A 55 -4.71 3.29 -10.54
CA VAL A 55 -5.51 2.87 -11.69
C VAL A 55 -6.81 3.65 -11.65
N THR A 56 -7.11 4.38 -12.72
CA THR A 56 -8.38 5.06 -12.93
C THR A 56 -9.23 4.24 -13.90
N LEU A 57 -10.38 3.80 -13.41
CA LEU A 57 -11.38 3.06 -14.17
C LEU A 57 -12.50 4.01 -14.59
N ASP A 58 -13.03 3.77 -15.77
CA ASP A 58 -14.14 4.52 -16.35
C ASP A 58 -15.10 3.55 -17.04
N VAL A 59 -16.28 4.03 -17.42
CA VAL A 59 -17.32 3.20 -18.02
C VAL A 59 -17.78 3.78 -19.34
N LEU A 60 -17.98 2.89 -20.32
CA LEU A 60 -18.67 3.18 -21.57
C LEU A 60 -20.11 2.68 -21.47
N GLY A 61 -21.07 3.59 -21.55
CA GLY A 61 -22.50 3.28 -21.49
C GLY A 61 -23.22 4.02 -20.36
N GLN A 62 -24.53 3.75 -20.20
CA GLN A 62 -25.33 4.32 -19.11
C GLN A 62 -25.12 3.51 -17.83
N TYR A 63 -24.33 4.06 -16.91
CA TYR A 63 -24.10 3.47 -15.60
C TYR A 63 -25.24 3.81 -14.63
N ARG A 64 -25.65 2.83 -13.82
CA ARG A 64 -26.55 3.03 -12.69
C ARG A 64 -25.76 2.96 -11.39
N MET A 65 -25.95 3.95 -10.53
CA MET A 65 -25.22 4.08 -9.27
C MET A 65 -25.34 2.81 -8.41
N LEU A 66 -24.27 2.47 -7.69
CA LEU A 66 -24.22 1.37 -6.71
C LEU A 66 -24.42 -0.05 -7.26
N ASP A 67 -24.35 -0.26 -8.58
CA ASP A 67 -24.47 -1.60 -9.19
C ASP A 67 -23.12 -2.34 -9.34
N VAL A 68 -22.00 -1.64 -9.13
CA VAL A 68 -20.64 -2.19 -9.29
C VAL A 68 -19.83 -2.03 -8.00
N MET A 69 -19.26 -3.13 -7.53
CA MET A 69 -18.32 -3.18 -6.41
C MET A 69 -16.93 -3.55 -6.92
N ILE A 70 -15.90 -2.88 -6.44
CA ILE A 70 -14.51 -3.15 -6.79
C ILE A 70 -13.86 -3.94 -5.66
N TYR A 71 -13.17 -5.00 -6.05
CA TYR A 71 -12.42 -5.87 -5.17
C TYR A 71 -10.93 -5.74 -5.45
N LYS A 72 -10.15 -5.76 -4.38
CA LYS A 72 -8.70 -5.73 -4.40
C LYS A 72 -8.21 -6.94 -3.62
N ASN A 73 -7.49 -7.86 -4.28
CA ASN A 73 -7.01 -9.10 -3.66
C ASN A 73 -8.12 -9.93 -2.99
N GLY A 74 -9.33 -9.92 -3.54
CA GLY A 74 -10.50 -10.62 -2.97
C GLY A 74 -11.19 -9.89 -1.82
N GLU A 75 -10.68 -8.74 -1.38
CA GLU A 75 -11.32 -7.90 -0.36
C GLU A 75 -12.16 -6.78 -0.99
N ARG A 76 -13.27 -6.43 -0.34
CA ARG A 76 -14.15 -5.32 -0.76
C ARG A 76 -13.39 -4.01 -0.63
N CYS A 77 -13.16 -3.34 -1.75
CA CYS A 77 -12.44 -2.08 -1.76
C CYS A 77 -13.42 -0.90 -1.77
N ILE A 78 -14.26 -0.79 -2.82
CA ILE A 78 -15.12 0.39 -3.04
C ILE A 78 -16.42 -0.03 -3.72
N LEU A 79 -17.56 0.47 -3.22
CA LEU A 79 -18.84 0.44 -3.95
C LEU A 79 -18.91 1.69 -4.83
N VAL A 80 -19.06 1.51 -6.14
CA VAL A 80 -18.93 2.62 -7.10
C VAL A 80 -20.23 3.39 -7.17
N GLU A 81 -20.20 4.62 -6.67
CA GLU A 81 -21.31 5.57 -6.80
C GLU A 81 -21.31 6.21 -8.19
N GLU A 82 -20.14 6.68 -8.65
CA GLU A 82 -19.95 7.37 -9.91
C GLU A 82 -18.60 7.00 -10.54
N PHE A 83 -18.55 6.98 -11.88
CA PHE A 83 -17.32 6.86 -12.66
C PHE A 83 -16.91 8.23 -13.21
N PRO A 84 -15.61 8.54 -13.33
CA PRO A 84 -14.46 7.65 -13.14
C PRO A 84 -14.05 7.46 -11.66
N VAL A 85 -13.50 6.29 -11.33
CA VAL A 85 -13.00 5.95 -9.99
C VAL A 85 -11.51 5.67 -10.02
N THR A 86 -10.77 6.22 -9.04
CA THR A 86 -9.31 6.02 -8.92
C THR A 86 -8.98 5.16 -7.72
N ILE A 87 -8.16 4.13 -7.92
CA ILE A 87 -7.79 3.14 -6.91
C ILE A 87 -6.28 3.15 -6.72
N SER A 88 -5.84 3.18 -5.47
CA SER A 88 -4.42 3.00 -5.10
C SER A 88 -4.05 1.53 -5.13
N VAL A 89 -3.04 1.19 -5.92
CA VAL A 89 -2.56 -0.17 -6.12
C VAL A 89 -1.07 -0.29 -5.88
N MET A 90 -0.66 -1.52 -5.63
CA MET A 90 0.72 -1.93 -5.41
C MET A 90 1.05 -3.07 -6.36
N GLU A 91 2.33 -3.25 -6.66
CA GLU A 91 2.79 -4.39 -7.44
C GLU A 91 2.27 -5.72 -6.86
N GLY A 92 1.73 -6.57 -7.72
CA GLY A 92 1.19 -7.87 -7.34
C GLY A 92 -0.30 -7.88 -7.03
N ASP A 93 -0.92 -6.72 -6.81
CA ASP A 93 -2.35 -6.61 -6.53
C ASP A 93 -3.21 -7.15 -7.69
N VAL A 94 -4.31 -7.82 -7.37
CA VAL A 94 -5.33 -8.26 -8.33
C VAL A 94 -6.56 -7.41 -8.17
N LEU A 95 -6.98 -6.76 -9.26
CA LEU A 95 -8.20 -5.98 -9.32
C LEU A 95 -9.32 -6.79 -9.96
N GLU A 96 -10.48 -6.77 -9.30
CA GLU A 96 -11.69 -7.45 -9.72
C GLU A 96 -12.88 -6.51 -9.57
N THR A 97 -13.93 -6.76 -10.34
CA THR A 97 -15.19 -6.02 -10.29
C THR A 97 -16.33 -7.00 -10.15
N TRP A 98 -17.17 -6.79 -9.13
CA TRP A 98 -18.40 -7.53 -8.95
C TRP A 98 -19.58 -6.64 -9.32
N VAL A 99 -20.27 -7.06 -10.37
CA VAL A 99 -21.51 -6.46 -10.85
C VAL A 99 -22.70 -7.14 -10.16
N LEU A 100 -23.44 -6.37 -9.36
CA LEU A 100 -24.60 -6.84 -8.59
C LEU A 100 -25.78 -7.17 -9.51
N ASN A 101 -26.12 -6.20 -10.36
CA ASN A 101 -27.15 -6.30 -11.38
C ASN A 101 -26.48 -6.18 -12.75
N GLY A 102 -26.68 -7.15 -13.64
CA GLY A 102 -26.08 -7.09 -14.97
C GLY A 102 -26.50 -5.82 -15.70
N LEU A 103 -25.53 -5.06 -16.21
CA LEU A 103 -25.74 -3.80 -16.92
C LEU A 103 -25.52 -4.04 -18.43
N PRO A 104 -26.59 -4.33 -19.20
CA PRO A 104 -26.46 -4.63 -20.62
C PRO A 104 -25.94 -3.42 -21.39
N GLY A 105 -24.96 -3.65 -22.27
CA GLY A 105 -24.36 -2.59 -23.09
C GLY A 105 -23.37 -1.68 -22.37
N VAL A 106 -23.07 -1.96 -21.09
CA VAL A 106 -22.12 -1.18 -20.29
C VAL A 106 -20.80 -1.95 -20.18
N SER A 107 -19.68 -1.29 -20.47
CA SER A 107 -18.34 -1.88 -20.37
C SER A 107 -17.42 -1.02 -19.54
N LEU A 108 -16.68 -1.66 -18.63
CA LEU A 108 -15.60 -1.05 -17.86
C LEU A 108 -14.35 -0.91 -18.73
N VAL A 109 -13.70 0.23 -18.67
CA VAL A 109 -12.48 0.56 -19.41
C VAL A 109 -11.45 1.16 -18.46
N ILE A 110 -10.18 0.89 -18.73
CA ILE A 110 -9.07 1.51 -18.01
C ILE A 110 -8.79 2.85 -18.67
N LYS A 111 -9.05 3.95 -17.96
CA LYS A 111 -8.84 5.30 -18.47
C LYS A 111 -7.40 5.74 -18.36
N LYS A 112 -6.79 5.46 -17.20
CA LYS A 112 -5.42 5.87 -16.90
C LYS A 112 -4.78 4.90 -15.91
N THR A 113 -3.51 4.60 -16.12
CA THR A 113 -2.64 3.94 -15.15
C THR A 113 -1.46 4.86 -14.85
N SER A 114 -0.96 4.84 -13.62
CA SER A 114 0.28 5.53 -13.26
C SER A 114 1.45 5.01 -14.10
N ASP A 115 2.43 5.86 -14.39
CA ASP A 115 3.48 5.58 -15.38
C ASP A 115 4.31 4.35 -15.04
N ASN A 116 4.48 4.09 -13.75
CA ASN A 116 5.29 3.02 -13.17
C ASN A 116 4.58 1.66 -13.05
N ILE A 117 3.28 1.58 -13.38
CA ILE A 117 2.52 0.32 -13.28
C ILE A 117 1.76 0.01 -14.56
N GLU A 118 1.56 -1.27 -14.81
CA GLU A 118 0.75 -1.83 -15.89
C GLU A 118 -0.18 -2.92 -15.36
N LEU A 119 -1.28 -3.18 -16.06
CA LEU A 119 -2.22 -4.25 -15.74
C LEU A 119 -2.03 -5.43 -16.68
N LYS A 120 -1.44 -6.51 -16.18
CA LYS A 120 -1.31 -7.78 -16.92
C LYS A 120 -2.65 -8.49 -16.99
N TYR A 121 -2.93 -9.08 -18.15
CA TYR A 121 -4.21 -9.74 -18.48
C TYR A 121 -5.42 -8.81 -18.49
N SER A 122 -5.22 -7.49 -18.58
CA SER A 122 -6.34 -6.57 -18.71
C SER A 122 -6.96 -6.66 -20.10
N ARG A 123 -8.28 -6.73 -20.14
CA ARG A 123 -9.04 -6.50 -21.36
C ARG A 123 -9.24 -4.99 -21.51
N THR A 124 -9.11 -4.49 -22.75
CA THR A 124 -9.33 -3.07 -23.07
C THR A 124 -10.74 -2.62 -22.71
N SER A 125 -11.72 -3.54 -22.83
CA SER A 125 -13.08 -3.37 -22.36
C SER A 125 -13.57 -4.65 -21.69
N LEU A 126 -14.23 -4.50 -20.54
CA LEU A 126 -14.80 -5.59 -19.78
C LEU A 126 -16.32 -5.39 -19.66
N PRO A 127 -17.15 -6.24 -20.30
CA PRO A 127 -18.59 -6.07 -20.25
C PRO A 127 -19.10 -6.32 -18.82
N LEU A 128 -19.92 -5.41 -18.29
CA LEU A 128 -20.47 -5.48 -16.94
C LEU A 128 -21.67 -6.44 -16.87
N THR A 129 -21.40 -7.72 -17.11
CA THR A 129 -22.37 -8.79 -16.90
C THR A 129 -22.46 -9.15 -15.43
N LYS A 130 -23.59 -9.70 -14.97
CA LYS A 130 -23.77 -10.06 -13.56
C LYS A 130 -22.70 -11.05 -13.10
N GLY A 131 -22.07 -10.78 -11.96
CA GLY A 131 -21.05 -11.66 -11.36
C GLY A 131 -19.71 -10.97 -11.11
N LEU A 132 -18.71 -11.76 -10.74
CA LEU A 132 -17.34 -11.32 -10.49
C LEU A 132 -16.50 -11.45 -11.76
N HIS A 133 -15.85 -10.37 -12.15
CA HIS A 133 -14.97 -10.30 -13.30
C HIS A 133 -13.61 -9.77 -12.91
N ARG A 134 -12.57 -10.37 -13.48
CA ARG A 134 -11.20 -9.94 -13.24
C ARG A 134 -10.85 -8.78 -14.18
N ILE A 135 -10.38 -7.68 -13.62
CA ILE A 135 -9.89 -6.51 -14.38
C ILE A 135 -8.45 -6.76 -14.83
N GLY A 136 -7.58 -7.19 -13.91
CA GLY A 136 -6.17 -7.44 -14.21
C GLY A 136 -5.32 -7.67 -12.97
N LYS A 137 -4.05 -8.02 -13.18
CA LYS A 137 -3.02 -8.06 -12.13
C LYS A 137 -2.05 -6.90 -12.34
N VAL A 138 -1.77 -6.16 -11.28
CA VAL A 138 -0.84 -5.04 -11.29
C VAL A 138 0.59 -5.59 -11.34
N VAL A 139 1.36 -5.10 -12.32
CA VAL A 139 2.77 -5.39 -12.51
C VAL A 139 3.53 -4.07 -12.68
N VAL A 140 4.79 -4.04 -12.27
CA VAL A 140 5.69 -2.92 -12.58
C VAL A 140 6.10 -3.02 -14.05
N LYS A 141 6.30 -1.87 -14.69
CA LYS A 141 6.75 -1.78 -16.08
C LYS A 141 8.23 -2.04 -16.25
#